data_AF-A0A1V1W0D0-F1
#
_entry.id   AF-A0A1V1W0D0-F1
#
_cell.length_a   1.000
_cell.length_b   1.000
_cell.length_c   1.000
_cell.angle_alpha   90.00
_cell.angle_beta   90.00
_cell.angle_gamma   90.00
#
_symmetry.space_group_name_H-M   'P 1'
#
loop_
_entity.id
_entity.type
_entity.pdbx_description
1 polymer ?
#
loop_
_entity_poly.entity_id
_entity_poly.type
_entity_poly.pdbx_seq_one_letter_code
_entity_poly.pdbx_strand_id
1 'polypeptide(L)'
;MAVTATDRTGETHDATPDFVYVVSLLAGLEAATGREGHAGVLPFLGMARAELTDFGQRLPACYVDVPVIDLRAGLADLDRRLGTLLANSEVLQHSLRIDAARRLLRRGTATVARGPHPASN
;
A
#
# COMPACT_ATOMS: atom_id res chain seq x y z
N MET A 1 -35.43 8.33 -22.39
CA MET A 1 -34.11 7.74 -22.05
C MET A 1 -33.41 8.71 -21.11
N ALA A 2 -33.61 8.54 -19.80
CA ALA A 2 -32.90 9.30 -18.79
C ALA A 2 -31.90 8.34 -18.14
N VAL A 3 -30.62 8.54 -18.43
CA VAL A 3 -29.55 7.91 -17.66
C VAL A 3 -29.52 8.65 -16.33
N THR A 4 -30.11 8.04 -15.31
CA THR A 4 -29.87 8.45 -13.93
C THR A 4 -28.40 8.21 -13.67
N ALA A 5 -27.63 9.30 -13.62
CA ALA A 5 -26.32 9.30 -12.98
C ALA A 5 -26.52 8.74 -11.58
N THR A 6 -26.15 7.47 -11.38
CA THR A 6 -26.12 6.89 -10.05
C THR A 6 -25.14 7.72 -9.25
N ASP A 7 -25.69 8.33 -8.21
CA ASP A 7 -25.02 9.06 -7.16
C ASP A 7 -23.92 8.15 -6.56
N ARG A 8 -22.72 8.13 -7.16
CA ARG A 8 -21.53 7.50 -6.60
C ARG A 8 -20.88 8.48 -5.62
N THR A 9 -21.65 8.84 -4.59
CA THR A 9 -21.22 9.65 -3.45
C THR A 9 -21.09 8.82 -2.17
N GLY A 10 -21.16 7.48 -2.28
CA GLY A 10 -20.83 6.59 -1.18
C GLY A 10 -19.36 6.21 -1.21
N GLU A 11 -18.56 6.79 -0.31
CA GLU A 11 -17.26 6.22 0.06
C GLU A 11 -17.46 4.74 0.38
N THR A 12 -17.10 3.87 -0.58
CA THR A 12 -17.35 2.44 -0.44
C THR A 12 -16.24 1.89 0.44
N HIS A 13 -16.60 1.68 1.70
CA HIS A 13 -15.71 1.11 2.70
C HIS A 13 -15.60 -0.39 2.45
N ASP A 14 -14.36 -0.85 2.33
CA ASP A 14 -14.04 -2.25 2.11
C ASP A 14 -13.62 -2.92 3.41
N ALA A 15 -14.46 -3.84 3.87
CA ALA A 15 -14.24 -4.61 5.09
C ALA A 15 -13.48 -5.92 4.86
N THR A 16 -12.98 -6.19 3.65
CA THR A 16 -12.24 -7.42 3.35
C THR A 16 -10.99 -7.47 4.22
N PRO A 17 -10.80 -8.52 5.04
CA PRO A 17 -9.71 -8.58 6.01
C PRO A 17 -8.32 -8.36 5.39
N ASP A 18 -8.07 -8.91 4.20
CA ASP A 18 -6.80 -8.74 3.52
C ASP A 18 -6.55 -7.30 3.05
N PHE A 19 -7.59 -6.60 2.59
CA PHE A 19 -7.46 -5.21 2.16
C PHE A 19 -7.24 -4.29 3.37
N VAL A 20 -8.05 -4.45 4.42
CA VAL A 20 -7.90 -3.75 5.70
C VAL A 20 -6.50 -3.94 6.26
N TYR A 21 -6.00 -5.17 6.28
CA TYR A 21 -4.65 -5.47 6.77
C TYR A 21 -3.57 -4.81 5.91
N VAL A 22 -3.66 -4.89 4.58
CA VAL A 22 -2.65 -4.30 3.68
C VAL A 22 -2.55 -2.79 3.86
N VAL A 23 -3.69 -2.10 3.91
CA VAL A 23 -3.71 -0.64 4.12
C VAL A 23 -3.25 -0.27 5.53
N SER A 24 -3.57 -1.09 6.53
CA SER A 24 -3.10 -0.90 7.92
C SER A 24 -1.60 -1.11 8.09
N LEU A 25 -1.04 -2.16 7.47
CA LEU A 25 0.39 -2.41 7.46
C LEU A 25 1.16 -1.29 6.73
N LEU A 26 0.62 -0.77 5.62
CA LEU A 26 1.16 0.42 4.94
C LEU A 26 1.23 1.62 5.88
N ALA A 27 0.13 1.93 6.57
CA ALA A 27 0.08 3.03 7.52
C ALA A 27 1.07 2.82 8.69
N GLY A 28 1.19 1.59 9.21
CA GLY A 28 2.17 1.25 10.25
C GLY A 28 3.62 1.44 9.79
N LEU A 29 3.93 1.06 8.55
CA LEU A 29 5.25 1.26 7.96
C LEU A 29 5.55 2.75 7.71
N GLU A 30 4.55 3.53 7.29
CA GLU A 30 4.65 5.01 7.17
C GLU A 30 4.87 5.68 8.54
N ALA A 31 4.20 5.20 9.59
CA ALA A 31 4.35 5.74 10.94
C ALA A 31 5.70 5.38 11.59
N ALA A 32 6.35 4.30 11.16
CA ALA A 32 7.65 3.87 11.68
C ALA A 32 8.85 4.69 11.16
N THR A 33 8.59 5.83 10.49
CA THR A 33 9.56 6.70 9.80
C THR A 33 10.71 7.26 10.66
N GLY A 34 10.59 7.23 11.99
CA GLY A 34 11.68 7.58 12.91
C GLY A 34 12.78 6.52 13.05
N ARG A 35 12.67 5.37 12.37
CA ARG A 35 13.64 4.26 12.43
C ARG A 35 14.59 4.26 11.24
N GLU A 36 15.84 3.87 11.47
CA GLU A 36 16.89 3.86 10.45
C GLU A 36 16.45 3.10 9.18
N GLY A 37 16.79 3.64 8.00
CA GLY A 37 16.41 3.07 6.70
C GLY A 37 14.97 3.30 6.24
N HIS A 38 14.06 3.80 7.09
CA HIS A 38 12.65 4.01 6.72
C HIS A 38 12.42 5.27 5.87
N ALA A 39 13.21 6.32 6.10
CA ALA A 39 13.07 7.60 5.38
C ALA A 39 13.20 7.45 3.86
N GLY A 40 14.09 6.57 3.39
CA GLY A 40 14.28 6.31 1.96
C GLY A 40 13.10 5.59 1.30
N VAL A 41 12.26 4.90 2.08
CA VAL A 41 11.12 4.11 1.58
C VAL A 41 9.82 4.90 1.66
N LEU A 42 9.75 5.90 2.54
CA LEU A 42 8.53 6.66 2.82
C LEU A 42 7.78 7.18 1.58
N PRO A 43 8.45 7.76 0.55
CA PRO A 43 7.74 8.21 -0.65
C PRO A 43 7.03 7.05 -1.37
N PHE A 44 7.63 5.87 -1.39
CA PHE A 44 7.05 4.69 -2.04
C PHE A 44 5.88 4.11 -1.24
N LEU A 45 5.92 4.18 0.08
CA LEU A 45 4.83 3.75 0.96
C LEU A 45 3.61 4.66 0.77
N GLY A 46 3.81 5.98 0.85
CA GLY A 46 2.73 6.95 0.67
C GLY A 46 2.09 6.85 -0.71
N MET A 47 2.89 6.68 -1.77
CA MET A 47 2.36 6.47 -3.12
C MET A 47 1.62 5.13 -3.25
N ALA A 48 2.13 4.06 -2.65
CA ALA A 48 1.45 2.76 -2.66
C ALA A 48 0.09 2.83 -1.94
N ARG A 49 0.01 3.54 -0.80
CA ARG A 49 -1.25 3.77 -0.10
C ARG A 49 -2.24 4.58 -0.93
N ALA A 50 -1.79 5.64 -1.60
CA ALA A 50 -2.62 6.45 -2.49
C ALA A 50 -3.17 5.64 -3.69
N GLU A 51 -2.37 4.74 -4.28
CA GLU A 51 -2.85 3.83 -5.34
C GLU A 51 -3.99 2.94 -4.85
N LEU A 52 -3.89 2.39 -3.65
CA LEU A 52 -4.91 1.48 -3.11
C LEU A 52 -6.18 2.20 -2.66
N THR A 53 -6.05 3.39 -2.09
CA THR A 53 -7.15 4.11 -1.43
C THR A 53 -7.73 5.20 -2.32
N ASP A 54 -6.97 6.27 -2.58
CA ASP A 54 -7.43 7.44 -3.32
C ASP A 54 -7.73 7.10 -4.80
N PHE A 55 -6.75 6.52 -5.50
CA PHE A 55 -6.91 6.15 -6.92
C PHE A 55 -7.70 4.85 -7.11
N GLY A 56 -7.67 3.99 -6.09
CA GLY A 56 -8.54 2.82 -5.99
C GLY A 56 -9.99 3.19 -5.71
N GLN A 57 -10.25 4.42 -5.22
CA GLN A 57 -11.54 4.87 -4.69
C GLN A 57 -12.14 3.86 -3.70
N ARG A 58 -11.26 3.28 -2.87
CA ARG A 58 -11.57 2.15 -1.99
C ARG A 58 -10.95 2.40 -0.62
N LEU A 59 -11.78 2.81 0.34
CA LEU A 59 -11.32 3.06 1.70
C LEU A 59 -11.42 1.78 2.54
N PRO A 60 -10.47 1.48 3.43
CA PRO A 60 -10.66 0.37 4.36
C PRO A 60 -11.77 0.71 5.35
N ALA A 61 -12.56 -0.28 5.76
CA ALA A 61 -13.62 -0.07 6.75
C ALA A 61 -13.08 0.36 8.13
N CYS A 62 -11.85 -0.01 8.45
CA CYS A 62 -11.14 0.41 9.66
C CYS A 62 -9.63 0.27 9.46
N TYR A 63 -8.86 0.79 10.41
CA TYR A 63 -7.44 0.48 10.56
C TYR A 63 -7.26 -0.44 11.76
N VAL A 64 -6.34 -1.39 11.65
CA VAL A 64 -5.93 -2.28 12.75
C VAL A 64 -4.46 -2.06 13.07
N ASP A 65 -4.10 -2.18 14.34
CA ASP A 65 -2.69 -2.07 14.74
C ASP A 65 -1.91 -3.29 14.25
N VAL A 66 -0.96 -3.05 13.34
CA VAL A 66 -0.04 -4.07 12.84
C VAL A 66 1.37 -3.75 13.35
N PRO A 67 1.96 -4.57 14.25
CA PRO A 67 3.27 -4.29 14.81
C PRO A 67 4.36 -4.41 13.74
N VAL A 68 4.98 -3.29 13.40
CA VAL A 68 6.16 -3.25 12.52
C VAL A 68 7.40 -3.37 13.40
N ILE A 69 8.02 -4.54 13.41
CA ILE A 69 9.27 -4.81 14.16
C ILE A 69 10.48 -4.62 13.25
N ASP A 70 10.40 -5.12 12.01
CA ASP A 70 11.46 -5.07 11.01
C ASP A 70 10.92 -4.55 9.66
N LEU A 71 11.63 -3.59 9.07
CA LEU A 71 11.24 -2.94 7.82
C LEU A 71 11.22 -3.93 6.66
N ARG A 72 12.26 -4.77 6.52
CA ARG A 72 12.36 -5.69 5.39
C ARG A 72 11.27 -6.74 5.45
N ALA A 73 11.03 -7.30 6.64
CA ALA A 73 9.95 -8.25 6.88
C ALA A 73 8.58 -7.63 6.60
N GLY A 74 8.34 -6.40 7.05
CA GLY A 74 7.10 -5.67 6.77
C GLY A 74 6.89 -5.42 5.27
N LEU A 75 7.92 -4.97 4.54
CA LEU A 75 7.85 -4.77 3.10
C LEU A 75 7.65 -6.09 2.33
N ALA A 76 8.29 -7.17 2.77
CA ALA A 76 8.12 -8.49 2.17
C ALA A 76 6.71 -9.05 2.40
N ASP A 77 6.16 -8.89 3.60
CA ASP A 77 4.76 -9.27 3.88
C ASP A 77 3.78 -8.48 3.00
N LEU A 78 4.06 -7.18 2.83
CA LEU A 78 3.24 -6.32 2.00
C LEU A 78 3.27 -6.71 0.51
N ASP A 79 4.45 -6.98 -0.09
CA ASP A 79 4.53 -7.46 -1.49
C ASP A 79 3.79 -8.79 -1.68
N ARG A 80 3.94 -9.70 -0.71
CA ARG A 80 3.26 -11.00 -0.74
C ARG A 80 1.75 -10.85 -0.73
N ARG A 81 1.21 -10.06 0.21
CA ARG A 81 -0.23 -9.87 0.36
C ARG A 81 -0.85 -9.10 -0.79
N LEU A 82 -0.15 -8.11 -1.35
CA LEU A 82 -0.59 -7.46 -2.58
C LEU A 82 -0.60 -8.43 -3.76
N GLY A 83 0.34 -9.38 -3.82
CA GLY A 83 0.31 -10.47 -4.79
C GLY A 83 -0.95 -11.33 -4.67
N THR A 84 -1.34 -11.68 -3.43
CA THR A 84 -2.58 -12.44 -3.16
C THR A 84 -3.83 -11.62 -3.53
N LEU A 85 -3.90 -10.35 -3.12
CA LEU A 85 -5.01 -9.47 -3.48
C LEU A 85 -5.15 -9.30 -5.00
N LEU A 86 -4.03 -9.18 -5.71
CA LEU A 86 -4.02 -9.09 -7.17
C LEU A 86 -4.57 -10.36 -7.81
N ALA A 87 -4.14 -11.54 -7.34
CA ALA A 87 -4.60 -12.82 -7.85
C ALA A 87 -6.11 -13.05 -7.61
N ASN A 88 -6.65 -12.48 -6.54
CA ASN A 88 -8.05 -12.63 -6.14
C ASN A 88 -8.95 -11.48 -6.61
N SER A 89 -8.40 -10.48 -7.32
CA SER A 89 -9.16 -9.31 -7.74
C SER A 89 -9.89 -9.54 -9.06
N GLU A 90 -11.22 -9.58 -9.01
CA GLU A 90 -12.10 -9.71 -10.18
C GLU A 90 -12.37 -8.38 -10.89
N VAL A 91 -12.01 -7.25 -10.24
CA VAL A 91 -12.25 -5.90 -10.76
C VAL A 91 -10.97 -5.36 -11.38
N LEU A 92 -10.96 -5.20 -12.71
CA LEU A 92 -9.78 -4.74 -13.47
C LEU A 92 -9.16 -3.45 -12.91
N GLN A 93 -9.98 -2.47 -12.54
CA GLN A 93 -9.49 -1.22 -11.94
C GLN A 93 -8.72 -1.48 -10.65
N HIS A 94 -9.24 -2.31 -9.74
CA HIS A 94 -8.54 -2.66 -8.50
C HIS A 94 -7.24 -3.42 -8.80
N SER A 95 -7.26 -4.35 -9.75
CA SER A 95 -6.07 -5.12 -10.13
C SER A 95 -4.94 -4.21 -10.63
N LEU A 96 -5.25 -3.22 -11.47
CA LEU A 96 -4.26 -2.25 -11.96
C LEU A 96 -3.65 -1.41 -10.83
N ARG A 97 -4.47 -1.00 -9.86
CA ARG A 97 -4.03 -0.20 -8.70
C ARG A 97 -3.19 -1.02 -7.73
N ILE A 98 -3.58 -2.26 -7.45
CA ILE A 98 -2.81 -3.20 -6.63
C ILE A 98 -1.44 -3.47 -7.28
N ASP A 99 -1.41 -3.70 -8.59
CA ASP A 99 -0.17 -3.93 -9.33
C ASP A 99 0.75 -2.68 -9.36
N ALA A 100 0.17 -1.48 -9.48
CA ALA A 100 0.91 -0.22 -9.36
C ALA A 100 1.52 -0.04 -7.96
N ALA A 101 0.73 -0.21 -6.91
CA ALA A 101 1.19 -0.17 -5.52
C ALA A 101 2.34 -1.16 -5.28
N ARG A 102 2.20 -2.39 -5.79
CA ARG A 102 3.23 -3.43 -5.68
C ARG A 102 4.54 -3.04 -6.38
N ARG A 103 4.47 -2.44 -7.57
CA ARG A 103 5.68 -1.93 -8.27
C ARG A 103 6.38 -0.84 -7.47
N LEU A 104 5.64 0.07 -6.84
CA LEU A 104 6.21 1.13 -5.99
C LEU A 104 6.95 0.53 -4.79
N LEU A 105 6.35 -0.45 -4.12
CA LEU A 105 6.99 -1.13 -3.00
C LEU A 105 8.28 -1.85 -3.40
N ARG A 106 8.29 -2.50 -4.56
CA ARG A 106 9.51 -3.15 -5.09
C ARG A 106 10.63 -2.16 -5.38
N ARG A 107 10.29 -0.91 -5.76
CA ARG A 107 11.28 0.17 -5.89
C ARG A 107 11.80 0.61 -4.52
N GLY A 108 10.91 0.75 -3.54
CA GLY A 108 11.28 1.06 -2.15
C GLY A 108 12.11 -0.03 -1.46
N THR A 109 11.86 -1.31 -1.73
CA THR A 109 12.70 -2.40 -1.21
C THR A 109 14.09 -2.39 -1.86
N ALA A 110 14.18 -2.07 -3.15
CA ALA A 110 15.45 -1.92 -3.83
C ALA A 110 16.30 -0.77 -3.24
N THR A 111 15.69 0.32 -2.76
CA THR A 111 16.43 1.38 -2.06
C THR A 111 16.97 0.91 -0.71
N VAL A 112 16.22 0.09 0.04
CA VAL A 112 16.72 -0.52 1.30
C VAL A 112 17.86 -1.50 1.04
N ALA A 113 17.77 -2.28 -0.05
CA ALA A 113 18.78 -3.29 -0.39
C ALA A 113 20.14 -2.67 -0.78
N ARG A 114 20.13 -1.44 -1.31
CA ARG A 114 21.36 -0.74 -1.74
C ARG A 114 22.17 -0.13 -0.59
N GLY A 115 21.62 -0.05 0.62
CA GLY A 115 22.28 0.59 1.77
C GLY A 115 22.46 2.11 1.58
N PRO A 116 22.86 2.85 2.63
CA PRO A 116 23.22 4.25 2.47
C PRO A 116 24.43 4.35 1.54
N HIS A 117 24.30 5.14 0.47
CA HIS A 117 25.43 5.49 -0.38
C HIS A 117 26.45 6.22 0.52
N PRO A 118 27.72 5.76 0.62
CA PRO A 118 28.74 6.56 1.29
C PRO A 118 28.87 7.85 0.46
N ALA A 119 28.48 8.98 1.05
CA ALA A 119 28.84 10.28 0.52
C ALA A 119 30.38 10.32 0.50
N SER A 120 30.95 10.35 -0.70
CA SER A 120 32.38 10.55 -0.88
C SER A 120 32.78 11.88 -0.24
N ASN A 121 33.74 11.78 0.68
CA ASN A 121 34.46 12.88 1.29
C ASN A 121 35.39 13.55 0.27
#